data_AF-A0A820KNG0-F1
#
_entry.id   AF-A0A820KNG0-F1
#
_cell.length_a   1.000
_cell.length_b   1.000
_cell.length_c   1.000
_cell.angle_alpha   90.00
_cell.angle_beta   90.00
_cell.angle_gamma   90.00
#
_symmetry.space_group_name_H-M   'P 1'
#
loop_
_entity.id
_entity.type
_entity.pdbx_description
1 polymer ?
#
loop_
_entity_poly.entity_id
_entity_poly.type
_entity_poly.pdbx_seq_one_letter_code
_entity_poly.pdbx_strand_id
1 'polypeptide(L)'
;EDEEEFVRFTRSSSTSLSPTLVPPAKCSGHPKVQLTNFEQDTIRLTFHLLLKDKMYPTVENLLSTLLSQYPEFPIQSITSLRRERKALGFKYRKTKKAKVLMDSITFQAQRTIYFRKIDQLRSNNSILYYHDETWLSKNEEKTVVWFDDQGYGRL
;
A
#
# COMPACT_ATOMS: atom_id res chain seq x y z
N GLU A 1 -8.35 91.77 22.30
CA GLU A 1 -7.02 91.93 21.71
C GLU A 1 -6.12 91.07 22.58
N ASP A 2 -5.88 89.79 22.29
CA ASP A 2 -5.73 89.13 20.99
C ASP A 2 -6.14 87.64 21.06
N GLU A 3 -6.62 87.12 19.93
CA GLU A 3 -6.90 85.70 19.69
C GLU A 3 -5.60 84.98 19.28
N GLU A 4 -5.31 83.80 19.85
CA GLU A 4 -4.45 82.80 19.18
C GLU A 4 -4.94 81.37 19.46
N GLU A 5 -5.71 80.88 18.48
CA GLU A 5 -5.55 79.62 17.74
C GLU A 5 -5.22 78.32 18.52
N PHE A 6 -6.27 77.54 18.82
CA PHE A 6 -6.16 76.18 19.34
C PHE A 6 -5.80 75.18 18.23
N VAL A 7 -4.50 74.92 18.05
CA VAL A 7 -3.98 73.92 17.12
C VAL A 7 -4.43 72.51 17.53
N ARG A 8 -5.32 71.91 16.73
CA ARG A 8 -5.72 70.50 16.90
C ARG A 8 -4.56 69.59 16.49
N PHE A 9 -3.90 68.99 17.48
CA PHE A 9 -2.93 67.91 17.24
C PHE A 9 -3.68 66.66 16.75
N THR A 10 -3.68 66.43 15.44
CA THR A 10 -4.22 65.20 14.86
C THR A 10 -3.32 64.03 15.29
N ARG A 11 -3.86 63.14 16.11
CA ARG A 11 -3.27 61.85 16.44
C ARG A 11 -3.05 61.08 15.13
N SER A 12 -1.79 60.96 14.73
CA SER A 12 -1.39 60.14 13.60
C SER A 12 -1.88 58.71 13.82
N SER A 13 -2.77 58.25 12.95
CA SER A 13 -3.21 56.87 12.87
C SER A 13 -2.00 56.01 12.52
N SER A 14 -1.40 55.37 13.53
CA SER A 14 -0.51 54.24 13.30
C SER A 14 -1.35 53.08 12.78
N THR A 15 -1.58 53.04 11.48
CA THR A 15 -2.11 51.85 10.80
C THR A 15 -1.07 50.74 10.95
N SER A 16 -1.22 49.89 11.96
CA SER A 16 -0.47 48.65 12.03
C SER A 16 -0.95 47.76 10.90
N LEU A 17 -0.26 47.82 9.76
CA LEU A 17 -0.40 46.84 8.70
C LEU A 17 0.11 45.52 9.26
N SER A 18 -0.81 44.66 9.70
CA SER A 18 -0.52 43.25 9.97
C SER A 18 0.09 42.67 8.69
N PRO A 19 1.29 42.07 8.72
CA PRO A 19 1.82 41.43 7.53
C PRO A 19 0.88 40.30 7.17
N THR A 20 0.27 40.36 5.98
CA THR A 20 -0.52 39.26 5.44
C THR A 20 0.39 38.04 5.36
N LEU A 21 0.13 37.04 6.21
CA LEU A 21 0.86 35.77 6.21
C LEU A 21 0.54 35.04 4.89
N VAL A 22 1.36 35.27 3.87
CA VAL A 22 1.32 34.47 2.64
C VAL A 22 1.86 33.08 2.99
N PRO A 23 1.12 32.00 2.71
CA PRO A 23 1.62 30.66 2.97
C PRO A 23 2.94 30.44 2.22
N PRO A 24 3.90 29.70 2.80
CA PRO A 24 5.18 29.47 2.17
C PRO A 24 4.98 28.89 0.77
N ALA A 25 5.72 29.40 -0.20
CA ALA A 25 5.69 28.91 -1.56
C ALA A 25 5.91 27.39 -1.55
N LYS A 26 5.15 26.65 -2.38
CA LYS A 26 5.29 25.20 -2.48
C LYS A 26 6.76 24.88 -2.78
N CYS A 27 7.42 24.17 -1.88
CA CYS A 27 8.76 23.64 -2.13
C CYS A 27 8.69 22.79 -3.40
N SER A 28 9.50 23.13 -4.40
CA SER A 28 9.60 22.34 -5.64
C SER A 28 9.91 20.89 -5.26
N GLY A 29 9.06 19.96 -5.69
CA GLY A 29 9.23 18.54 -5.36
C GLY A 29 10.62 18.03 -5.76
N HIS A 30 11.13 17.03 -5.03
CA HIS A 30 12.43 16.44 -5.35
C HIS A 30 12.47 15.90 -6.79
N PRO A 31 13.55 16.16 -7.54
CA PRO A 31 13.70 15.69 -8.90
C PRO A 31 13.55 14.17 -8.97
N LYS A 32 12.91 13.67 -10.03
CA LYS A 32 12.78 12.24 -10.25
C LYS A 32 14.14 11.70 -10.66
N VAL A 33 14.62 10.65 -9.98
CA VAL A 33 15.81 9.90 -10.41
C VAL A 33 15.50 9.31 -11.79
N GLN A 34 16.35 9.61 -12.77
CA GLN A 34 16.26 9.01 -14.10
C GLN A 34 17.11 7.74 -14.08
N LEU A 35 16.47 6.59 -14.31
CA LEU A 35 17.17 5.32 -14.45
C LEU A 35 17.38 4.98 -15.92
N THR A 36 18.58 4.51 -16.22
CA THR A 36 18.90 3.81 -17.47
C THR A 36 18.12 2.50 -17.59
N ASN A 37 17.94 1.99 -18.81
CA ASN A 37 17.22 0.73 -19.03
C ASN A 37 17.88 -0.45 -18.26
N PHE A 38 19.21 -0.45 -18.18
CA PHE A 38 19.95 -1.47 -17.43
C PHE A 38 19.60 -1.48 -15.93
N GLU A 39 19.49 -0.32 -15.31
CA GLU A 39 19.12 -0.20 -13.89
C GLU A 39 17.66 -0.64 -13.66
N GLN A 40 16.78 -0.32 -14.59
CA GLN A 40 15.39 -0.77 -14.56
C GLN A 40 15.29 -2.31 -14.66
N ASP A 41 16.08 -2.92 -15.55
CA ASP A 41 16.16 -4.37 -15.70
C ASP A 41 16.78 -5.03 -14.48
N THR A 42 17.75 -4.39 -13.84
CA THR A 42 18.34 -4.85 -12.59
C THR A 42 17.28 -4.93 -11.48
N ILE A 43 16.42 -3.92 -11.35
CA ILE A 43 15.30 -3.94 -10.38
C ILE A 43 14.35 -5.11 -10.65
N ARG A 44 14.01 -5.37 -11.93
CA ARG A 44 13.15 -6.50 -12.31
C ARG A 44 13.81 -7.84 -11.97
N LEU A 45 15.09 -7.99 -12.30
CA LEU A 45 15.85 -9.20 -12.00
C LEU A 45 15.89 -9.48 -10.50
N THR A 46 16.26 -8.50 -9.68
CA THR A 46 16.30 -8.66 -8.23
C THR A 46 14.93 -9.02 -7.66
N PHE A 47 13.86 -8.43 -8.18
CA PHE A 47 12.48 -8.79 -7.80
C PHE A 47 12.18 -10.27 -8.07
N HIS A 48 12.55 -10.79 -9.25
CA HIS A 48 12.34 -12.21 -9.57
C HIS A 48 13.24 -13.16 -8.79
N LEU A 49 14.47 -12.75 -8.46
CA LEU A 49 15.36 -13.51 -7.58
C LEU A 49 14.75 -13.68 -6.18
N LEU A 50 14.17 -12.62 -5.61
CA LEU A 50 13.47 -12.71 -4.33
C LEU A 50 12.30 -13.70 -4.38
N LEU A 51 11.51 -13.69 -5.46
CA LEU A 51 10.44 -14.66 -5.65
C LEU A 51 10.97 -16.09 -5.76
N LYS A 52 12.07 -16.30 -6.49
CA LYS A 52 12.75 -17.59 -6.61
C LYS A 52 13.22 -18.11 -5.24
N ASP A 53 13.66 -17.21 -4.36
CA ASP A 53 14.09 -17.52 -3.00
C ASP A 53 12.93 -17.66 -1.99
N LYS A 54 11.68 -17.70 -2.48
CA LYS A 54 10.46 -17.77 -1.66
C LYS A 54 10.33 -16.60 -0.68
N MET A 55 10.84 -15.44 -1.05
CA MET A 55 10.74 -14.20 -0.28
C MET A 55 9.83 -13.21 -1.00
N TYR A 56 8.91 -12.59 -0.25
CA TYR A 56 8.08 -11.55 -0.83
C TYR A 56 8.94 -10.29 -1.13
N PRO A 57 8.84 -9.75 -2.35
CA PRO A 57 9.61 -8.57 -2.76
C PRO A 57 8.98 -7.28 -2.21
N THR A 58 9.16 -7.07 -0.90
CA THR A 58 8.89 -5.79 -0.26
C THR A 58 9.90 -4.75 -0.74
N VAL A 59 9.59 -3.46 -0.61
CA VAL A 59 10.52 -2.40 -1.04
C VAL A 59 11.81 -2.45 -0.23
N GLU A 60 11.72 -2.78 1.06
CA GLU A 60 12.88 -2.93 1.95
C GLU A 60 13.77 -4.09 1.53
N ASN A 61 13.20 -5.30 1.35
CA ASN A 61 13.96 -6.47 0.91
C ASN A 61 14.59 -6.24 -0.46
N LEU A 62 13.82 -5.63 -1.38
CA LEU A 62 14.30 -5.30 -2.71
C LEU A 62 15.48 -4.33 -2.65
N LEU A 63 15.38 -3.26 -1.85
CA LEU A 63 16.46 -2.29 -1.69
C LEU A 63 17.69 -2.90 -1.03
N SER A 64 17.51 -3.68 0.04
CA SER A 64 18.64 -4.31 0.75
C SER A 64 19.39 -5.30 -0.13
N THR A 65 18.68 -6.14 -0.87
CA THR A 65 19.31 -7.12 -1.79
C THR A 65 20.00 -6.40 -2.93
N LEU A 66 19.38 -5.34 -3.46
CA LEU A 66 19.92 -4.58 -4.58
C LEU A 66 21.20 -3.81 -4.18
N LEU A 67 21.21 -3.12 -3.04
CA LEU A 67 22.41 -2.43 -2.53
C LEU A 67 23.51 -3.40 -2.08
N SER A 68 23.14 -4.60 -1.61
CA SER A 68 24.13 -5.64 -1.27
C SER A 68 24.87 -6.18 -2.51
N GLN A 69 24.21 -6.22 -3.68
CA GLN A 69 24.82 -6.69 -4.92
C GLN A 69 25.47 -5.53 -5.71
N TYR A 70 24.87 -4.34 -5.65
CA TYR A 70 25.25 -3.16 -6.39
C TYR A 70 25.30 -1.94 -5.44
N PRO A 71 26.40 -1.72 -4.71
CA PRO A 71 26.52 -0.62 -3.75
C PRO A 71 26.38 0.77 -4.38
N GLU A 72 26.82 0.93 -5.63
CA GLU A 72 26.82 2.18 -6.39
C GLU A 72 25.48 2.47 -7.10
N PHE A 73 24.40 1.73 -6.77
CA PHE A 73 23.12 1.93 -7.43
C PHE A 73 22.54 3.33 -7.13
N PRO A 74 21.98 4.04 -8.13
CA PRO A 74 21.56 5.44 -7.98
C PRO A 74 20.43 5.66 -6.97
N ILE A 75 19.64 4.62 -6.67
CA ILE A 75 18.53 4.69 -5.71
C ILE A 75 18.96 4.08 -4.39
N GLN A 76 19.14 4.94 -3.38
CA GLN A 76 19.47 4.53 -2.01
C GLN A 76 18.28 4.67 -1.04
N SER A 77 17.18 5.30 -1.45
CA SER A 77 16.02 5.52 -0.58
C SER A 77 14.83 4.63 -0.93
N ILE A 78 14.14 4.17 0.12
CA ILE A 78 12.91 3.35 0.02
C ILE A 78 11.83 4.09 -0.76
N THR A 79 11.68 5.40 -0.53
CA THR A 79 10.65 6.22 -1.17
C THR A 79 10.90 6.37 -2.67
N SER A 80 12.15 6.57 -3.09
CA SER A 80 12.53 6.64 -4.50
C SER A 80 12.33 5.29 -5.19
N LEU A 81 12.77 4.19 -4.57
CA LEU A 81 12.55 2.84 -5.14
C LEU A 81 11.07 2.52 -5.27
N ARG A 82 10.25 2.89 -4.28
CA ARG A 82 8.80 2.69 -4.34
C ARG A 82 8.17 3.44 -5.51
N ARG A 83 8.57 4.68 -5.76
CA ARG A 83 8.11 5.48 -6.91
C ARG A 83 8.52 4.84 -8.23
N GLU A 84 9.78 4.45 -8.33
CA GLU A 84 10.33 3.93 -9.58
C GLU A 84 9.79 2.54 -9.91
N ARG A 85 9.69 1.65 -8.92
CA ARG A 85 9.00 0.37 -9.06
C ARG A 85 7.55 0.54 -9.55
N LYS A 86 6.81 1.55 -9.07
CA LYS A 86 5.47 1.84 -9.59
C LYS A 86 5.51 2.33 -11.04
N ALA A 87 6.52 3.13 -11.41
CA ALA A 87 6.72 3.61 -12.78
C ALA A 87 7.06 2.46 -13.75
N LEU A 88 7.79 1.44 -13.29
CA LEU A 88 8.08 0.21 -14.04
C LEU A 88 6.86 -0.69 -14.30
N GLY A 89 5.69 -0.36 -13.74
CA GLY A 89 4.45 -1.08 -13.99
C GLY A 89 4.08 -2.11 -12.93
N PHE A 90 4.86 -2.25 -11.86
CA PHE A 90 4.53 -3.13 -10.75
C PHE A 90 3.27 -2.67 -10.00
N LYS A 91 2.41 -3.62 -9.63
CA LYS A 91 1.11 -3.34 -9.04
C LYS A 91 0.90 -4.15 -7.77
N TYR A 92 0.46 -3.48 -6.72
CA TYR A 92 0.02 -4.14 -5.49
C TYR A 92 -1.44 -4.56 -5.65
N ARG A 93 -1.72 -5.86 -5.67
CA ARG A 93 -3.06 -6.39 -5.98
C ARG A 93 -3.38 -7.57 -5.08
N LYS A 94 -4.69 -7.79 -4.88
CA LYS A 94 -5.18 -8.96 -4.14
C LYS A 94 -4.87 -10.24 -4.92
N THR A 95 -4.36 -11.25 -4.22
CA THR A 95 -4.21 -12.59 -4.77
C THR A 95 -5.58 -13.23 -4.92
N LYS A 96 -5.87 -13.78 -6.09
CA LYS A 96 -7.04 -14.64 -6.27
C LYS A 96 -6.76 -15.99 -5.61
N LYS A 97 -7.21 -16.18 -4.37
CA LYS A 97 -7.26 -17.53 -3.77
C LYS A 97 -8.14 -18.42 -4.66
N ALA A 98 -7.77 -19.69 -4.80
CA ALA A 98 -8.55 -20.65 -5.58
C ALA A 98 -10.01 -20.61 -5.10
N LYS A 99 -10.94 -20.34 -6.02
CA LYS A 99 -12.36 -20.37 -5.72
C LYS A 99 -12.75 -21.84 -5.66
N VAL A 100 -13.07 -22.34 -4.46
CA VAL A 100 -13.92 -23.53 -4.39
C VAL A 100 -15.20 -23.18 -5.14
N LEU A 101 -15.57 -23.98 -6.14
CA LEU A 101 -16.80 -23.77 -6.91
C LEU A 101 -18.01 -24.11 -6.05
N MET A 102 -18.31 -23.23 -5.09
CA MET A 102 -19.45 -23.34 -4.19
C MET A 102 -20.78 -23.36 -4.96
N ASP A 103 -20.78 -22.80 -6.18
CA ASP A 103 -21.94 -22.73 -7.06
C ASP A 103 -22.19 -24.05 -7.81
N SER A 104 -21.33 -25.06 -7.67
CA SER A 104 -21.58 -26.39 -8.25
C SER A 104 -22.88 -27.00 -7.70
N ILE A 105 -23.75 -27.47 -8.60
CA ILE A 105 -25.07 -28.04 -8.25
C ILE A 105 -24.94 -29.16 -7.22
N THR A 106 -23.92 -30.02 -7.36
CA THR A 106 -23.65 -31.11 -6.42
C THR A 106 -23.36 -30.60 -5.00
N PHE A 107 -22.57 -29.53 -4.90
CA PHE A 107 -22.20 -28.92 -3.61
C PHE A 107 -23.42 -28.27 -2.95
N GLN A 108 -24.27 -27.60 -3.73
CA GLN A 108 -25.52 -27.02 -3.26
C GLN A 108 -26.51 -28.09 -2.77
N ALA A 109 -26.64 -29.20 -3.49
CA ALA A 109 -27.49 -30.32 -3.09
C ALA A 109 -27.03 -30.95 -1.76
N GLN A 110 -25.73 -31.21 -1.61
CA GLN A 110 -25.16 -31.72 -0.37
C GLN A 110 -25.38 -30.76 0.80
N ARG A 111 -25.18 -29.46 0.58
CA ARG A 111 -25.40 -28.43 1.60
C ARG A 111 -26.87 -28.34 2.03
N THR A 112 -27.81 -28.51 1.09
CA THR A 112 -29.25 -28.56 1.37
C THR A 112 -29.60 -29.76 2.27
N ILE A 113 -29.04 -30.94 1.97
CA ILE A 113 -29.24 -32.15 2.79
C ILE A 113 -28.67 -31.94 4.19
N TYR A 114 -27.47 -31.36 4.30
CA TYR A 114 -26.84 -31.03 5.58
C TYR A 114 -27.72 -30.11 6.44
N PHE A 115 -28.21 -29.01 5.87
CA PHE A 115 -29.04 -28.06 6.64
C PHE A 115 -30.35 -28.70 7.11
N ARG A 116 -31.03 -29.50 6.29
CA ARG A 116 -32.25 -30.22 6.72
C ARG A 116 -31.99 -31.11 7.93
N LYS A 117 -30.85 -31.81 7.99
CA LYS A 117 -30.48 -32.64 9.14
C LYS A 117 -30.18 -31.80 10.38
N ILE A 118 -29.47 -30.68 10.23
CA ILE A 118 -29.19 -29.76 11.33
C ILE A 118 -30.49 -29.19 11.91
N ASP A 119 -31.44 -28.80 11.06
CA ASP A 119 -32.72 -28.26 11.51
C ASP A 119 -33.55 -29.29 12.28
N GLN A 120 -33.53 -30.55 11.85
CA GLN A 120 -34.13 -31.66 12.60
C GLN A 120 -33.49 -31.83 13.98
N LEU A 121 -32.16 -31.82 14.07
CA LEU A 121 -31.45 -31.94 15.35
C LEU A 121 -31.75 -30.76 16.30
N ARG A 122 -31.85 -29.54 15.76
CA ARG A 122 -32.25 -28.36 16.52
C ARG A 122 -33.70 -28.46 17.01
N SER A 123 -34.61 -28.94 16.17
CA SER A 123 -36.02 -29.15 16.52
C SER A 123 -36.18 -30.18 17.63
N ASN A 124 -35.28 -31.17 17.69
CA ASN A 124 -35.24 -32.20 18.72
C ASN A 124 -34.49 -31.76 19.99
N ASN A 125 -34.20 -30.45 20.13
CA ASN A 125 -33.49 -29.87 21.28
C ASN A 125 -32.12 -30.51 21.58
N SER A 126 -31.45 -31.04 20.55
CA SER A 126 -30.12 -31.64 20.67
C SER A 126 -29.06 -30.56 20.82
N ILE A 127 -28.05 -30.80 21.66
CA ILE A 127 -26.90 -29.89 21.81
C ILE A 127 -25.89 -30.18 20.70
N LEU A 128 -25.55 -29.18 19.89
CA LEU A 128 -24.59 -29.31 18.80
C LEU A 128 -23.27 -28.66 19.20
N TYR A 129 -22.18 -29.42 19.11
CA TYR A 129 -20.81 -28.93 19.21
C TYR A 129 -20.15 -28.99 17.84
N TYR A 130 -19.53 -27.90 17.43
CA TYR A 130 -18.76 -27.83 16.19
C TYR A 130 -17.28 -27.84 16.53
N HIS A 131 -16.52 -28.68 15.83
CA HIS A 131 -15.08 -28.72 15.90
C HIS A 131 -14.52 -28.50 14.50
N ASP A 132 -13.48 -27.68 14.41
CA ASP A 132 -12.78 -27.43 13.16
C ASP A 132 -11.28 -27.40 13.41
N GLU A 133 -10.52 -28.03 12.54
CA GLU A 133 -9.07 -28.04 12.57
C GLU A 133 -8.56 -27.08 11.49
N THR A 134 -7.83 -26.04 11.89
CA THR A 134 -7.17 -25.15 10.93
C THR A 134 -5.68 -25.43 10.91
N TRP A 135 -5.19 -25.93 9.77
CA TRP A 135 -3.76 -26.14 9.54
C TRP A 135 -3.09 -24.82 9.13
N LEU A 136 -2.16 -24.32 9.95
CA LEU A 136 -1.33 -23.17 9.58
C LEU A 136 -0.12 -23.67 8.77
N SER A 137 -0.07 -23.34 7.48
CA SER A 137 1.08 -23.66 6.63
C SER A 137 2.05 -22.48 6.56
N LYS A 138 3.35 -22.76 6.66
CA LYS A 138 4.42 -21.76 6.40
C LYS A 138 4.33 -21.19 4.98
N ASN A 139 3.71 -21.93 4.06
CA ASN A 139 3.57 -21.54 2.66
C ASN A 139 2.21 -20.88 2.37
N GLU A 140 1.44 -20.45 3.38
CA GLU A 140 0.21 -19.71 3.10
C GLU A 140 0.52 -18.39 2.38
N GLU A 141 -0.13 -18.20 1.24
CA GLU A 141 0.08 -17.02 0.43
C GLU A 141 -0.60 -15.80 1.05
N LYS A 142 0.10 -14.65 1.02
CA LYS A 142 -0.48 -13.38 1.45
C LYS A 142 -1.68 -13.02 0.58
N THR A 143 -2.67 -12.38 1.19
CA THR A 143 -3.89 -11.93 0.51
C THR A 143 -3.63 -10.84 -0.51
N VAL A 144 -2.55 -10.08 -0.36
CA VAL A 144 -2.16 -8.99 -1.26
C VAL A 144 -0.66 -9.02 -1.47
N VAL A 145 -0.24 -9.07 -2.73
CA VAL A 145 1.17 -9.18 -3.13
C VAL A 145 1.49 -8.19 -4.24
N TRP A 146 2.79 -7.98 -4.47
CA TRP A 146 3.28 -7.18 -5.59
C TRP A 146 3.36 -8.06 -6.82
N PHE A 147 2.77 -7.60 -7.91
CA PHE A 147 2.86 -8.21 -9.23
C PHE A 147 3.75 -7.35 -10.13
N ASP A 148 4.55 -7.97 -10.96
CA ASP A 148 5.19 -7.32 -12.10
C ASP A 148 4.14 -6.96 -13.19
N ASP A 149 4.61 -6.44 -14.31
CA ASP A 149 3.77 -6.13 -15.46
C ASP A 149 3.20 -7.38 -16.15
N GLN A 150 3.89 -8.52 -16.08
CA GLN A 150 3.47 -9.81 -16.66
C GLN A 150 2.49 -10.60 -15.76
N GLY A 151 2.33 -10.24 -14.50
CA GLY A 151 1.48 -10.93 -13.52
C GLY A 151 2.19 -11.97 -12.65
N TYR A 152 3.52 -11.98 -12.60
CA TYR A 152 4.33 -12.73 -11.62
C TYR A 152 4.49 -11.92 -10.32
N GLY A 153 4.45 -12.60 -9.18
CA GLY A 153 4.38 -11.92 -7.88
C GLY A 153 3.96 -12.79 -6.70
N ARG A 154 3.48 -13.99 -7.01
CA ARG A 154 3.07 -15.02 -6.06
C ARG A 154 4.27 -15.91 -5.72
N LEU A 155 4.26 -16.47 -4.51
CA LEU A 155 5.22 -17.48 -4.06
C LEU A 155 4.68 -18.90 -4.27
#